data_AF-A0AAN8TAD5-F1
#
_entry.id   AF-A0AAN8TAD5-F1
#
_cell.length_a   1.000
_cell.length_b   1.000
_cell.length_c   1.000
_cell.angle_alpha   90.00
_cell.angle_beta   90.00
_cell.angle_gamma   90.00
#
_symmetry.space_group_name_H-M   'P 1'
#
loop_
_entity.id
_entity.type
_entity.pdbx_description
1 polymer ?
#
loop_
_entity_poly.entity_id
_entity_poly.type
_entity_poly.pdbx_seq_one_letter_code
_entity_poly.pdbx_strand_id
1 'polypeptide(L)'
;MNKVQKRFANERGVILEYLETIRKLTQAKLCNKEAYDAIMIIFDKENQDLIDEFKFLLFGRNGNKNEKKKEDKKNSMEDEMFEVDMNLTRRKTAEDTAKELMHSLQQHEDQQININIYFSAVSLGYIRKIYKEEGSSIITRLRDDPTSVLPKILKKLESEEKVLIKKWGDIHEKKNNPCKLGSIV
;
A
#
# COMPACT_ATOMS: atom_id res chain seq x y z
N MET A 1 25.42 -18.29 22.78
CA MET A 1 25.11 -18.01 24.21
C MET A 1 26.29 -17.36 24.96
N ASN A 2 27.48 -17.98 24.97
CA ASN A 2 28.65 -17.47 25.71
C ASN A 2 29.13 -16.06 25.30
N LYS A 3 28.90 -15.62 24.06
CA LYS A 3 29.31 -14.28 23.61
C LYS A 3 28.44 -13.17 24.19
N VAL A 4 27.11 -13.30 24.10
CA VAL A 4 26.13 -12.33 24.63
C VAL A 4 26.29 -12.16 26.14
N GLN A 5 26.39 -13.27 26.89
CA GLN A 5 26.55 -13.23 28.34
C GLN A 5 27.88 -12.60 28.79
N LYS A 6 28.96 -12.75 28.01
CA LYS A 6 30.24 -12.10 28.30
C LYS A 6 30.21 -10.60 28.01
N ARG A 7 29.54 -10.19 26.93
CA ARG A 7 29.52 -8.80 26.48
C ARG A 7 28.60 -7.92 27.34
N PHE A 8 27.46 -8.47 27.74
CA PHE A 8 26.45 -7.77 28.55
C PHE A 8 26.45 -8.24 30.02
N ALA A 9 27.60 -8.70 30.54
CA ALA A 9 27.69 -9.27 31.89
C ALA A 9 27.19 -8.31 32.99
N ASN A 10 27.36 -7.00 32.77
CA ASN A 10 26.92 -5.95 33.68
C ASN A 10 25.52 -5.39 33.36
N GLU A 11 24.93 -5.82 32.23
CA GLU A 11 23.67 -5.31 31.69
C GLU A 11 22.61 -6.42 31.73
N ARG A 12 22.18 -6.76 32.96
CA ARG A 12 21.21 -7.83 33.19
C ARG A 12 19.90 -7.63 32.44
N GLY A 13 19.48 -6.37 32.22
CA GLY A 13 18.29 -6.04 31.43
C GLY A 13 18.38 -6.56 29.99
N VAL A 14 19.49 -6.29 29.31
CA VAL A 14 19.75 -6.75 27.93
C VAL A 14 19.72 -8.28 27.84
N ILE A 15 20.34 -8.97 28.80
CA ILE A 15 20.34 -10.44 28.85
C ILE A 15 18.92 -11.00 29.04
N LEU A 16 18.12 -10.39 29.92
CA LEU A 16 16.74 -10.84 30.18
C LEU A 16 15.85 -10.62 28.96
N GLU A 17 15.92 -9.46 28.31
CA GLU A 17 15.13 -9.16 27.11
C GLU A 17 15.51 -10.07 25.93
N TYR A 18 16.82 -10.33 25.75
CA TYR A 18 17.31 -11.31 24.79
C TYR A 18 16.70 -12.69 25.03
N LEU A 19 16.83 -13.21 26.25
CA LEU A 19 16.32 -14.53 26.62
C LEU A 19 14.81 -14.63 26.45
N GLU A 20 14.07 -13.59 26.83
CA GLU A 20 12.63 -13.54 26.67
C GLU A 20 12.21 -13.55 25.19
N THR A 21 12.96 -12.85 24.33
CA THR A 21 12.75 -12.84 22.88
C THR A 21 12.99 -14.24 22.29
N ILE A 22 14.08 -14.91 22.66
CA ILE A 22 14.35 -16.30 22.25
C ILE A 22 13.25 -17.24 22.75
N ARG A 23 12.82 -17.09 24.01
CA ARG A 23 11.75 -17.92 24.59
C ARG A 23 10.46 -17.77 23.80
N LYS A 24 10.03 -16.54 23.51
CA LYS A 24 8.83 -16.27 22.70
C LYS A 24 8.95 -16.84 21.28
N LEU A 25 10.12 -16.75 20.65
CA LEU A 25 10.40 -17.38 19.36
C LEU A 25 10.26 -18.90 19.41
N THR A 26 10.86 -19.56 20.41
CA THR A 26 10.77 -21.03 20.58
C THR A 26 9.35 -21.52 20.90
N GLN A 27 8.52 -20.66 21.51
CA GLN A 27 7.11 -20.95 21.77
C GLN A 27 6.21 -20.64 20.57
N ALA A 28 6.77 -20.30 19.40
CA ALA A 28 6.04 -19.85 18.22
C ALA A 28 5.10 -18.65 18.47
N LYS A 29 5.38 -17.86 19.52
CA LYS A 29 4.67 -16.61 19.84
C LYS A 29 5.23 -15.40 19.11
N LEU A 30 6.38 -15.55 18.48
CA LEU A 30 7.01 -14.57 17.59
C LEU A 30 7.47 -15.31 16.33
N CYS A 31 7.33 -14.69 15.15
CA CYS A 31 7.98 -15.18 13.95
C CYS A 31 9.47 -14.76 13.90
N ASN A 32 10.29 -15.44 13.09
CA ASN A 32 11.72 -15.13 12.92
C ASN A 32 11.97 -13.64 12.64
N LYS A 33 11.06 -12.97 11.93
CA LYS A 33 11.18 -11.53 11.65
C LYS A 33 11.04 -10.69 12.91
N GLU A 34 9.99 -10.89 13.70
CA GLU A 34 9.75 -10.11 14.91
C GLU A 34 10.84 -10.36 15.96
N ALA A 35 11.31 -11.60 16.06
CA ALA A 35 12.44 -11.93 16.90
C ALA A 35 13.72 -11.23 16.43
N TYR A 36 13.98 -11.13 15.12
CA TYR A 36 15.11 -10.39 14.59
C TYR A 36 15.02 -8.88 14.88
N ASP A 37 13.86 -8.27 14.62
CA ASP A 37 13.64 -6.84 14.84
C ASP A 37 13.78 -6.49 16.34
N ALA A 38 13.29 -7.33 17.25
CA ALA A 38 13.49 -7.17 18.69
C ALA A 38 14.97 -7.29 19.07
N ILE A 39 15.72 -8.21 18.47
CA ILE A 39 17.16 -8.40 18.75
C ILE A 39 18.00 -7.22 18.24
N MET A 40 17.63 -6.61 17.11
CA MET A 40 18.24 -5.37 16.64
C MET A 40 18.09 -4.23 17.65
N ILE A 41 16.93 -4.15 18.32
CA ILE A 41 16.66 -3.13 19.34
C ILE A 41 17.47 -3.45 20.62
N ILE A 42 17.49 -4.71 21.06
CA ILE A 42 18.17 -5.15 22.29
C ILE A 42 19.69 -4.93 22.22
N PHE A 43 20.30 -5.18 21.07
CA PHE A 43 21.77 -5.10 20.91
C PHE A 43 22.27 -3.77 20.37
N ASP A 44 21.38 -2.93 19.84
CA ASP A 44 21.69 -1.66 19.17
C ASP A 44 22.75 -1.80 18.05
N LYS A 45 23.02 -0.71 17.32
CA LYS A 45 23.94 -0.71 16.19
C LYS A 45 25.40 -0.94 16.58
N GLU A 46 25.76 -0.85 17.86
CA GLU A 46 27.13 -1.05 18.34
C GLU A 46 27.54 -2.53 18.40
N ASN A 47 26.57 -3.45 18.37
CA ASN A 47 26.81 -4.89 18.49
C ASN A 47 26.38 -5.65 17.22
N GLN A 48 26.70 -5.10 16.04
CA GLN A 48 26.33 -5.70 14.74
C GLN A 48 26.79 -7.14 14.58
N ASP A 49 27.94 -7.52 15.14
CA ASP A 49 28.44 -8.89 15.04
C ASP A 49 27.49 -9.92 15.68
N LEU A 50 26.83 -9.54 16.77
CA LEU A 50 25.83 -10.38 17.44
C LEU A 50 24.51 -10.40 16.65
N ILE A 51 24.11 -9.26 16.07
CA ILE A 51 22.93 -9.14 15.22
C ILE A 51 23.08 -9.99 13.95
N ASP A 52 24.25 -9.94 13.31
CA ASP A 52 24.57 -10.70 12.10
C ASP A 52 24.64 -12.21 12.37
N GLU A 53 25.23 -12.62 13.49
CA GLU A 53 25.23 -14.04 13.90
C GLU A 53 23.79 -14.53 14.12
N PHE A 54 22.95 -13.72 14.77
CA PHE A 54 21.55 -14.05 14.98
C PHE A 54 20.73 -14.10 13.68
N LYS A 55 20.93 -13.13 12.80
CA LYS A 55 20.35 -13.10 11.45
C LYS A 55 20.72 -14.35 10.65
N PHE A 56 21.99 -14.76 10.73
CA PHE A 56 22.47 -15.97 10.07
C PHE A 56 21.80 -17.22 10.62
N LEU A 57 21.61 -17.30 11.94
CA LEU A 57 20.88 -18.41 12.58
C LEU A 57 19.42 -18.48 12.13
N LEU A 58 18.75 -17.33 11.96
CA LEU A 58 17.34 -17.29 11.58
C LEU A 58 17.07 -17.48 10.08
N PHE A 59 17.97 -17.00 9.22
CA PHE A 59 17.72 -16.88 7.77
C PHE A 59 18.79 -17.56 6.89
N GLY A 60 19.83 -18.15 7.50
CA GLY A 60 20.93 -18.79 6.81
C GLY A 60 21.76 -17.84 5.93
N ARG A 61 22.58 -18.43 5.06
CA ARG A 61 23.49 -17.73 4.11
C ARG A 61 22.78 -16.81 3.10
N ASN A 62 21.45 -16.90 3.02
CA ASN A 62 20.60 -16.09 2.14
C ASN A 62 20.10 -14.79 2.80
N GLY A 63 20.41 -14.54 4.08
CA GLY A 63 19.95 -13.36 4.84
C GLY A 63 20.25 -12.02 4.16
N ASN A 64 21.44 -11.85 3.57
CA ASN A 64 21.85 -10.60 2.90
C ASN A 64 21.13 -10.37 1.56
N LYS A 65 20.75 -11.43 0.84
CA LYS A 65 19.90 -11.31 -0.37
C LYS A 65 18.47 -10.94 -0.01
N ASN A 66 18.01 -11.31 1.18
CA ASN A 66 16.68 -11.02 1.66
C ASN A 66 16.51 -9.57 2.14
N GLU A 67 17.56 -8.90 2.62
CA GLU A 67 17.49 -7.48 3.01
C GLU A 67 17.29 -6.56 1.82
N LYS A 68 18.10 -6.72 0.77
CA LYS A 68 17.92 -5.93 -0.47
C LYS A 68 16.53 -6.18 -1.08
N LYS A 69 16.09 -7.45 -1.14
CA LYS A 69 14.71 -7.80 -1.53
C LYS A 69 13.63 -7.22 -0.61
N LYS A 70 13.90 -7.04 0.69
CA LYS A 70 12.95 -6.46 1.66
C LYS A 70 12.83 -4.96 1.48
N GLU A 71 13.93 -4.26 1.23
CA GLU A 71 13.95 -2.83 0.94
C GLU A 71 13.25 -2.56 -0.40
N ASP A 72 13.57 -3.32 -1.45
CA ASP A 72 12.89 -3.25 -2.74
C ASP A 72 11.38 -3.52 -2.61
N LYS A 73 10.99 -4.51 -1.80
CA LYS A 73 9.57 -4.83 -1.55
C LYS A 73 8.86 -3.77 -0.71
N LYS A 74 9.54 -3.15 0.25
CA LYS A 74 9.00 -2.05 1.06
C LYS A 74 8.76 -0.83 0.19
N ASN A 75 9.74 -0.45 -0.64
CA ASN A 75 9.63 0.65 -1.59
C ASN A 75 8.50 0.40 -2.59
N SER A 76 8.38 -0.83 -3.13
CA SER A 76 7.27 -1.21 -4.01
C SER A 76 5.89 -1.08 -3.33
N MET A 77 5.75 -1.46 -2.05
CA MET A 77 4.47 -1.30 -1.35
C MET A 77 4.15 0.16 -1.05
N GLU A 78 5.15 1.01 -0.83
CA GLU A 78 4.97 2.46 -0.67
C GLU A 78 4.55 3.11 -2.00
N ASP A 79 5.16 2.72 -3.11
CA ASP A 79 4.77 3.16 -4.47
C ASP A 79 3.35 2.73 -4.82
N GLU A 80 2.98 1.47 -4.52
CA GLU A 80 1.62 0.95 -4.74
C GLU A 80 0.58 1.71 -3.93
N MET A 81 0.89 2.03 -2.67
CA MET A 81 0.00 2.79 -1.79
C MET A 81 -0.20 4.21 -2.33
N PHE A 82 0.88 4.88 -2.72
CA PHE A 82 0.83 6.21 -3.33
C PHE A 82 0.00 6.20 -4.62
N GLU A 83 0.14 5.17 -5.46
CA GLU A 83 -0.65 5.07 -6.69
C GLU A 83 -2.15 4.92 -6.40
N VAL A 84 -2.51 4.11 -5.39
CA VAL A 84 -3.91 3.92 -5.00
C VAL A 84 -4.50 5.22 -4.46
N ASP A 85 -3.79 5.92 -3.57
CA ASP A 85 -4.23 7.20 -3.01
C ASP A 85 -4.39 8.26 -4.11
N MET A 86 -3.41 8.35 -5.01
CA MET A 86 -3.47 9.26 -6.17
C MET A 86 -4.67 8.95 -7.07
N ASN A 87 -4.96 7.67 -7.33
CA ASN A 87 -6.14 7.30 -8.12
C ASN A 87 -7.45 7.62 -7.36
N LEU A 88 -7.51 7.44 -6.03
CA LEU A 88 -8.66 7.84 -5.22
C LEU A 88 -8.91 9.36 -5.29
N THR A 89 -7.86 10.17 -5.20
CA THR A 89 -7.97 11.64 -5.36
C THR A 89 -8.49 12.00 -6.76
N ARG A 90 -7.88 11.46 -7.82
CA ARG A 90 -8.31 11.72 -9.21
C ARG A 90 -9.76 11.30 -9.46
N ARG A 91 -10.14 10.14 -8.93
CA ARG A 91 -11.51 9.63 -8.97
C ARG A 91 -12.47 10.62 -8.31
N LYS A 92 -12.15 11.08 -7.11
CA LYS A 92 -12.98 12.01 -6.34
C LYS A 92 -13.17 13.33 -7.09
N THR A 93 -12.09 13.90 -7.62
CA THR A 93 -12.18 15.10 -8.48
C THR A 93 -13.02 14.88 -9.74
N ALA A 94 -12.87 13.73 -10.41
CA ALA A 94 -13.68 13.39 -11.58
C ALA A 94 -15.16 13.19 -11.23
N GLU A 95 -15.46 12.64 -10.05
CA GLU A 95 -16.81 12.46 -9.55
C GLU A 95 -17.46 13.81 -9.21
N ASP A 96 -16.76 14.68 -8.49
CA ASP A 96 -17.29 15.98 -8.07
C ASP A 96 -17.57 16.86 -9.29
N THR A 97 -16.66 16.89 -10.27
CA THR A 97 -16.87 17.59 -11.55
C THR A 97 -18.02 17.01 -12.38
N ALA A 98 -18.18 15.68 -12.39
CA ALA A 98 -19.30 15.03 -13.06
C ALA A 98 -20.66 15.36 -12.40
N LYS A 99 -20.71 15.42 -11.06
CA LYS A 99 -21.91 15.82 -10.31
C LYS A 99 -22.25 17.28 -10.54
N GLU A 100 -21.26 18.16 -10.55
CA GLU A 100 -21.45 19.58 -10.84
C GLU A 100 -22.02 19.80 -12.24
N LEU A 101 -21.45 19.14 -13.25
CA LEU A 101 -21.99 19.19 -14.61
C LEU A 101 -23.41 18.65 -14.69
N MET A 102 -23.71 17.55 -14.00
CA MET A 102 -25.05 16.97 -13.98
C MET A 102 -26.08 17.93 -13.36
N HIS A 103 -25.71 18.65 -12.30
CA HIS A 103 -26.56 19.67 -11.70
C HIS A 103 -26.77 20.86 -12.64
N SER A 104 -25.72 21.32 -13.35
CA SER A 104 -25.86 22.39 -14.34
C SER A 104 -26.77 22.01 -15.51
N LEU A 105 -26.69 20.77 -16.00
CA LEU A 105 -27.58 20.27 -17.07
C LEU A 105 -29.04 20.20 -16.63
N GLN A 106 -29.30 19.90 -15.35
CA GLN A 106 -30.66 19.92 -14.79
C GLN A 106 -31.24 21.34 -14.65
N GLN A 107 -30.38 22.36 -14.51
CA GLN A 107 -30.81 23.76 -14.35
C GLN A 107 -31.03 24.48 -15.69
N HIS A 108 -30.36 24.03 -16.76
CA HIS A 108 -30.37 24.68 -18.07
C HIS A 108 -30.59 23.64 -19.18
N GLU A 109 -31.83 23.16 -19.33
CA GLU A 109 -32.20 22.09 -20.29
C GLU A 109 -31.91 22.45 -21.77
N ASP A 110 -31.79 23.74 -22.11
CA ASP A 110 -31.63 24.23 -23.49
C ASP A 110 -30.25 24.83 -23.83
N GLN A 111 -29.29 24.86 -22.89
CA GLN A 111 -27.98 25.43 -23.15
C GLN A 111 -26.96 24.37 -23.58
N GLN A 112 -26.27 24.65 -24.68
CA GLN A 112 -25.16 23.84 -25.17
C GLN A 112 -23.98 23.98 -24.19
N ILE A 113 -23.84 23.05 -23.25
CA ILE A 113 -22.80 23.09 -22.22
C ILE A 113 -21.47 22.55 -22.79
N ASN A 114 -20.42 23.37 -22.74
CA ASN A 114 -19.07 22.93 -23.08
C ASN A 114 -18.45 22.15 -21.91
N ILE A 115 -18.41 20.83 -22.02
CA ILE A 115 -17.88 19.95 -20.96
C ILE A 115 -16.42 20.26 -20.55
N ASN A 116 -15.63 20.89 -21.43
CA ASN A 116 -14.22 21.21 -21.15
C ASN A 116 -14.07 22.33 -20.11
N ILE A 117 -15.15 23.05 -19.80
CA ILE A 117 -15.19 24.02 -18.69
C ILE A 117 -15.22 23.28 -17.35
N TYR A 118 -15.89 22.12 -17.29
CA TYR A 118 -16.09 21.35 -16.07
C TYR A 118 -14.99 20.32 -15.84
N PHE A 119 -14.60 19.60 -16.89
CA PHE A 119 -13.59 18.58 -16.77
C PHE A 119 -12.21 19.09 -17.14
N SER A 120 -11.29 19.02 -16.18
CA SER A 120 -9.86 19.11 -16.47
C SER A 120 -9.39 17.96 -17.37
N ALA A 121 -8.28 18.18 -18.09
CA ALA A 121 -7.64 17.13 -18.87
C ALA A 121 -7.26 15.89 -18.02
N VAL A 122 -6.93 16.10 -16.74
CA VAL A 122 -6.61 15.02 -15.79
C VAL A 122 -7.85 14.19 -15.47
N SER A 123 -9.00 14.84 -15.22
CA SER A 123 -10.27 14.15 -14.95
C SER A 123 -10.74 13.35 -16.17
N LEU A 124 -10.66 13.93 -17.37
CA LEU A 124 -10.99 13.21 -18.62
C LEU A 124 -10.02 12.04 -18.86
N GLY A 125 -8.73 12.23 -18.58
CA GLY A 125 -7.73 11.17 -18.67
C GLY A 125 -8.03 10.03 -17.70
N TYR A 126 -8.46 10.34 -16.48
CA TYR A 126 -8.87 9.34 -15.50
C TYR A 126 -10.12 8.57 -15.94
N ILE A 127 -11.15 9.27 -16.44
CA ILE A 127 -12.36 8.64 -17.00
C ILE A 127 -11.99 7.72 -18.16
N ARG A 128 -11.12 8.16 -19.07
CA ARG A 128 -10.62 7.30 -20.15
C ARG A 128 -9.93 6.05 -19.61
N LYS A 129 -9.07 6.19 -18.59
CA LYS A 129 -8.34 5.08 -17.96
C LYS A 129 -9.28 4.01 -17.39
N ILE A 130 -10.32 4.39 -16.65
CA ILE A 130 -11.24 3.44 -16.00
C ILE A 130 -12.13 2.68 -17.00
N TYR A 131 -12.35 3.23 -18.20
CA TYR A 131 -13.09 2.59 -19.29
C TYR A 131 -12.21 1.83 -20.29
N LYS A 132 -10.88 1.89 -20.14
CA LYS A 132 -9.90 1.15 -20.96
C LYS A 132 -10.16 1.34 -22.47
N GLU A 133 -10.45 0.26 -23.19
CA GLU A 133 -10.72 0.25 -24.64
C GLU A 133 -11.93 1.12 -25.03
N GLU A 134 -12.95 1.19 -24.16
CA GLU A 134 -14.13 2.02 -24.40
C GLU A 134 -13.91 3.49 -24.02
N GLY A 135 -12.75 3.82 -23.44
CA GLY A 135 -12.48 5.14 -22.90
C GLY A 135 -12.59 6.25 -23.93
N SER A 136 -12.09 6.04 -25.15
CA SER A 136 -12.23 7.04 -26.23
C SER A 136 -13.68 7.25 -26.64
N SER A 137 -14.45 6.16 -26.76
CA SER A 137 -15.87 6.19 -27.11
C SER A 137 -16.71 6.94 -26.05
N ILE A 138 -16.44 6.68 -24.76
CA ILE A 138 -17.11 7.37 -23.66
C ILE A 138 -16.80 8.86 -23.64
N ILE A 139 -15.55 9.26 -23.90
CA ILE A 139 -15.20 10.69 -23.92
C ILE A 139 -15.87 11.41 -25.10
N THR A 140 -15.97 10.77 -26.27
CA THR A 140 -16.71 11.34 -27.42
C THR A 140 -18.19 11.46 -27.09
N ARG A 141 -18.82 10.40 -26.58
CA ARG A 141 -20.24 10.45 -26.20
C ARG A 141 -20.53 11.45 -25.09
N LEU A 142 -19.61 11.64 -24.14
CA LEU A 142 -19.73 12.68 -23.11
C LEU A 142 -19.76 14.09 -23.71
N ARG A 143 -19.09 14.33 -24.85
CA ARG A 143 -19.13 15.61 -25.57
C ARG A 143 -20.42 15.77 -26.37
N ASP A 144 -20.89 14.69 -26.96
CA ASP A 144 -22.07 14.71 -27.85
C ASP A 144 -23.39 14.73 -27.06
N ASP A 145 -23.48 13.94 -25.99
CA ASP A 145 -24.65 13.76 -25.16
C ASP A 145 -24.24 13.48 -23.69
N PRO A 146 -23.90 14.52 -22.92
CA PRO A 146 -23.46 14.36 -21.54
C PRO A 146 -24.57 13.81 -20.64
N THR A 147 -25.83 14.15 -20.90
CA THR A 147 -26.98 13.80 -20.06
C THR A 147 -27.19 12.28 -19.99
N SER A 148 -27.00 11.55 -21.10
CA SER A 148 -27.17 10.09 -21.09
C SER A 148 -25.94 9.32 -20.57
N VAL A 149 -24.75 9.94 -20.61
CA VAL A 149 -23.48 9.28 -20.31
C VAL A 149 -23.02 9.54 -18.87
N LEU A 150 -23.28 10.72 -18.32
CA LEU A 150 -22.86 11.10 -16.96
C LEU A 150 -23.31 10.11 -15.88
N PRO A 151 -24.57 9.64 -15.84
CA PRO A 151 -24.99 8.65 -14.84
C PRO A 151 -24.18 7.35 -14.92
N LYS A 152 -23.80 6.93 -16.13
CA LYS A 152 -22.98 5.73 -16.35
C LYS A 152 -21.56 5.94 -15.82
N ILE A 153 -20.98 7.11 -16.08
CA ILE A 153 -19.65 7.50 -15.59
C ILE A 153 -19.64 7.53 -14.06
N LEU A 154 -20.63 8.17 -13.43
CA LEU A 154 -20.75 8.23 -11.97
C LEU A 154 -20.82 6.83 -11.35
N LYS A 155 -21.70 5.96 -11.87
CA LYS A 155 -21.81 4.57 -11.42
C LYS A 155 -20.50 3.78 -11.57
N LYS A 156 -19.75 4.03 -12.64
CA LYS A 156 -18.45 3.39 -12.87
C LYS A 156 -17.41 3.91 -11.88
N LEU A 157 -17.37 5.22 -11.61
CA LEU A 157 -16.48 5.83 -10.61
C LEU A 157 -16.72 5.26 -9.21
N GLU A 158 -17.98 5.06 -8.79
CA GLU A 158 -18.31 4.41 -7.53
C GLU A 158 -17.86 2.93 -7.48
N SER A 159 -17.99 2.22 -8.60
CA SER A 159 -17.55 0.82 -8.68
C SER A 159 -16.02 0.71 -8.56
N GLU A 160 -15.29 1.63 -9.20
CA GLU A 160 -13.82 1.70 -9.10
C GLU A 160 -13.36 2.11 -7.70
N GLU A 161 -14.10 2.98 -6.99
CA GLU A 161 -13.80 3.33 -5.59
C GLU A 161 -13.73 2.09 -4.69
N LYS A 162 -14.71 1.20 -4.80
CA LYS A 162 -14.76 -0.03 -4.01
C LYS A 162 -13.54 -0.92 -4.28
N VAL A 163 -13.09 -0.99 -5.53
CA VAL A 163 -11.89 -1.74 -5.92
C VAL A 163 -10.63 -1.12 -5.32
N LEU A 164 -10.49 0.21 -5.38
CA LEU A 164 -9.35 0.93 -4.83
C LEU A 164 -9.29 0.83 -3.30
N ILE A 165 -10.42 1.00 -2.60
CA ILE A 165 -10.51 0.84 -1.14
C ILE A 165 -10.11 -0.57 -0.72
N LYS A 166 -10.57 -1.60 -1.45
CA LYS A 166 -10.16 -2.98 -1.17
C LYS A 166 -8.65 -3.14 -1.36
N LYS A 167 -8.10 -2.67 -2.49
CA LYS A 167 -6.66 -2.75 -2.77
C LYS A 167 -5.83 -2.03 -1.70
N TRP A 168 -6.29 -0.87 -1.24
CA TRP A 168 -5.66 -0.11 -0.14
C TRP A 168 -5.63 -0.93 1.15
N GLY A 169 -6.75 -1.56 1.53
CA GLY A 169 -6.83 -2.46 2.68
C GLY A 169 -5.88 -3.66 2.58
N ASP A 170 -5.81 -4.30 1.41
CA ASP A 170 -4.92 -5.44 1.16
C ASP A 170 -3.44 -5.05 1.30
N ILE A 171 -3.04 -3.87 0.80
CA ILE A 171 -1.67 -3.34 0.94
C ILE A 171 -1.35 -3.10 2.42
N HIS A 172 -2.29 -2.50 3.16
CA HIS A 172 -2.12 -2.21 4.58
C HIS A 172 -2.01 -3.48 5.43
N GLU A 173 -2.83 -4.50 5.15
CA GLU A 173 -2.72 -5.80 5.82
C GLU A 173 -1.37 -6.47 5.53
N LYS A 174 -0.90 -6.44 4.27
CA LYS A 174 0.41 -6.99 3.89
C LYS A 174 1.57 -6.27 4.58
N LYS A 175 1.46 -4.95 4.75
CA LYS A 175 2.47 -4.13 5.44
C LYS A 175 2.55 -4.46 6.92
N ASN A 176 1.39 -4.65 7.58
CA ASN A 176 1.31 -4.90 9.02
C ASN A 176 1.52 -6.37 9.41
N ASN A 177 1.18 -7.33 8.52
CA ASN A 177 1.30 -8.77 8.77
C ASN A 177 2.18 -9.48 7.72
N PRO A 178 3.49 -9.16 7.64
CA PRO A 178 4.38 -9.77 6.65
C PRO A 178 4.57 -11.29 6.86
N CYS A 179 4.26 -11.83 8.05
CA CYS A 179 4.45 -13.23 8.40
C CYS A 179 3.34 -14.18 7.90
N LYS A 180 2.19 -13.70 7.41
CA LYS A 180 1.11 -14.56 6.85
C LYS A 180 1.37 -15.05 5.41
N LEU A 181 2.36 -14.49 4.72
CA LEU A 181 2.66 -14.82 3.31
C LEU A 181 3.64 -16.00 3.15
N GLY A 182 4.07 -16.64 4.25
CA GLY A 182 5.07 -17.71 4.26
C GLY A 182 4.54 -19.13 4.52
N SER A 183 3.27 -19.31 4.88
CA SER A 183 2.69 -20.64 5.11
C SER A 183 1.89 -21.11 3.90
N ILE A 184 2.60 -21.39 2.81
CA ILE A 184 2.16 -22.37 1.83
C ILE A 184 3.35 -23.31 1.59
N VAL A 185 3.41 -24.36 2.42
CA VAL A 185 3.91 -25.67 2.04
C VAL A 185 2.91 -26.68 2.58
#